data_AF-A0A227J5D5-F1
#
_entry.id   AF-A0A227J5D5-F1
#
_cell.length_a   1.000
_cell.length_b   1.000
_cell.length_c   1.000
_cell.angle_alpha   90.00
_cell.angle_beta   90.00
_cell.angle_gamma   90.00
#
_symmetry.space_group_name_H-M   'P 1'
#
loop_
_entity.id
_entity.type
_entity.pdbx_description
1 polymer ?
#
loop_
_entity_poly.entity_id
_entity_poly.type
_entity_poly.pdbx_seq_one_letter_code
_entity_poly.pdbx_strand_id
1 'polypeptide(L)' 'MSFNTIFEWLSLNSKLLLGATWETIYMVAVAGVVGFAVGIPLGVILHITKKGGLLENTKLNGILGAV' A
#
# COMPACT_ATOMS: atom_id res chain seq x y z
N MET A 1 10.39 38.47 -17.32
CA MET A 1 11.30 37.47 -16.72
C MET A 1 10.47 36.52 -15.85
N SER A 2 9.71 35.58 -16.42
CA SER A 2 8.81 34.75 -15.59
C SER A 2 8.53 33.34 -16.12
N PHE A 3 8.11 33.15 -17.39
CA PHE A 3 7.69 31.82 -17.87
C PHE A 3 8.83 30.94 -18.41
N ASN A 4 9.78 31.54 -19.13
CA ASN A 4 10.88 30.78 -19.74
C ASN A 4 11.80 30.15 -18.66
N THR A 5 12.00 30.82 -17.53
CA THR A 5 12.82 30.31 -16.40
C THR A 5 12.19 29.10 -15.72
N ILE A 6 10.86 29.05 -15.63
CA ILE A 6 10.13 27.91 -15.08
C ILE A 6 10.25 26.72 -16.02
N PHE A 7 10.14 26.95 -17.33
CA PHE A 7 10.26 25.89 -18.32
C PHE A 7 11.70 25.35 -18.41
N GLU A 8 12.69 26.22 -18.26
CA GLU A 8 14.10 25.87 -18.22
C GLU A 8 14.45 25.08 -16.95
N TRP A 9 13.95 25.51 -15.79
CA TRP A 9 14.05 24.75 -14.54
C TRP A 9 13.38 23.38 -14.65
N LEU A 10 12.19 23.32 -15.27
CA LEU A 10 11.48 22.06 -15.49
C LEU A 10 12.25 21.14 -16.43
N SER A 11 12.80 21.69 -17.53
CA SER A 11 13.61 20.92 -18.48
C SER A 11 14.85 20.32 -17.81
N LEU A 12 15.56 21.10 -16.99
CA LEU A 12 16.75 20.66 -16.25
C LEU A 12 16.43 19.60 -15.19
N ASN A 13 15.27 19.69 -14.52
CA ASN A 13 14.88 18.78 -13.43
C ASN A 13 13.94 17.66 -13.87
N SER A 14 13.52 17.63 -15.14
CA SER A 14 12.56 16.68 -15.69
C SER A 14 12.93 15.22 -15.41
N LYS A 15 14.22 14.88 -15.53
CA LYS A 15 14.75 13.55 -15.25
C LYS A 15 14.57 13.11 -13.80
N LEU A 16 14.76 14.02 -12.84
CA LEU A 16 14.59 13.75 -11.42
C LEU A 16 13.12 13.57 -11.07
N LEU A 17 12.25 14.43 -11.61
CA LEU A 17 10.81 14.37 -11.38
C LEU A 17 10.19 13.09 -11.95
N LEU A 18 10.56 12.71 -13.17
CA LEU A 18 10.11 11.45 -13.78
C LEU A 18 10.66 10.23 -13.02
N GLY A 19 11.93 10.28 -12.61
CA GLY A 19 12.55 9.22 -11.80
C GLY A 19 11.84 9.01 -10.47
N ALA A 20 11.68 10.07 -9.67
CA ALA A 20 11.01 10.01 -8.37
C ALA A 20 9.54 9.59 -8.49
N THR A 21 8.85 10.00 -9.55
CA THR A 21 7.47 9.56 -9.83
C THR A 21 7.43 8.05 -10.08
N TRP A 22 8.36 7.55 -10.88
CA TRP A 22 8.44 6.11 -11.18
C TRP A 22 8.80 5.29 -9.95
N GLU A 23 9.74 5.77 -9.14
CA GLU A 23 10.10 5.16 -7.85
C GLU A 23 8.90 5.10 -6.91
N THR A 24 8.09 6.17 -6.84
CA THR A 24 6.87 6.21 -6.02
C THR A 24 5.84 5.19 -6.50
N ILE A 25 5.61 5.13 -7.81
CA ILE A 25 4.70 4.13 -8.40
C ILE A 25 5.19 2.72 -8.09
N TYR A 26 6.49 2.46 -8.22
CA TYR A 26 7.09 1.17 -7.90
C TYR A 26 6.89 0.80 -6.43
N MET A 27 7.20 1.72 -5.51
CA MET A 27 7.01 1.51 -4.06
C MET A 27 5.56 1.20 -3.71
N VAL A 28 4.61 1.99 -4.22
CA VAL A 28 3.17 1.79 -3.97
C VAL A 28 2.69 0.47 -4.57
N ALA A 29 3.14 0.13 -5.78
CA ALA A 29 2.77 -1.14 -6.40
C ALA A 29 3.26 -2.34 -5.58
N VAL A 30 4.52 -2.33 -5.15
CA VAL A 30 5.10 -3.41 -4.32
C VAL A 30 4.40 -3.47 -2.95
N ALA A 31 4.22 -2.33 -2.28
CA ALA A 31 3.52 -2.27 -1.01
C ALA A 31 2.07 -2.75 -1.13
N GLY A 32 1.39 -2.40 -2.22
CA GLY A 32 0.04 -2.89 -2.54
C GLY A 32 0.02 -4.40 -2.71
N VAL A 33 0.93 -4.97 -3.51
CA VAL A 33 1.00 -6.42 -3.73
C VAL A 33 1.25 -7.17 -2.42
N VAL A 34 2.23 -6.74 -1.62
CA VAL A 34 2.54 -7.37 -0.32
C VAL A 34 1.39 -7.20 0.65
N GLY A 35 0.81 -6.00 0.71
CA GLY A 35 -0.34 -5.68 1.55
C GLY A 35 -1.56 -6.52 1.19
N PHE A 36 -1.84 -6.77 -0.09
CA PHE A 36 -2.91 -7.67 -0.51
C PHE A 36 -2.58 -9.13 -0.20
N ALA A 37 -1.35 -9.57 -0.48
CA ALA A 37 -0.92 -10.93 -0.22
C ALA A 37 -1.01 -11.33 1.26
N VAL A 38 -0.81 -10.39 2.18
CA VAL A 38 -0.90 -10.63 3.63
C VAL A 38 -2.27 -10.24 4.18
N GLY A 39 -2.80 -9.09 3.78
CA GLY A 39 -4.05 -8.53 4.29
C GLY A 39 -5.29 -9.32 3.89
N ILE A 40 -5.33 -9.89 2.68
CA ILE A 40 -6.46 -10.73 2.26
C ILE A 40 -6.52 -12.01 3.12
N PRO A 41 -5.45 -12.82 3.26
CA PRO A 41 -5.47 -13.99 4.15
C PRO A 41 -5.83 -13.64 5.59
N LEU A 42 -5.25 -12.58 6.16
CA LEU A 42 -5.57 -12.12 7.52
C LEU A 42 -7.05 -11.78 7.65
N GLY A 43 -7.62 -11.02 6.72
CA GLY A 43 -9.03 -10.67 6.71
C GLY A 43 -9.95 -11.89 6.60
N VAL A 44 -9.59 -12.85 5.74
CA VAL A 44 -10.34 -14.12 5.60
C VAL A 44 -10.28 -14.94 6.88
N ILE A 45 -9.10 -15.09 7.49
CA ILE A 45 -8.92 -15.82 8.76
C ILE A 45 -9.76 -15.18 9.86
N LEU A 46 -9.71 -13.86 10.03
CA LEU A 46 -10.54 -13.15 11.01
C LEU A 46 -12.04 -13.37 10.75
N HIS A 47 -12.45 -13.36 9.49
CA HIS A 47 -13.86 -13.57 9.13
C HIS A 47 -14.36 -14.98 9.45
N ILE A 48 -13.57 -16.02 9.18
CA ILE A 48 -13.98 -17.42 9.45
C ILE A 48 -13.87 -17.80 10.93
N THR A 49 -12.99 -17.12 11.68
CA THR A 49 -12.67 -17.40 13.09
C THR A 49 -13.58 -16.64 14.08
N LYS A 50 -14.52 -15.83 13.57
CA LYS A 50 -15.50 -15.10 14.37
C LYS A 50 -16.43 -16.03 15.17
N LYS A 51 -17.01 -15.48 16.23
CA LYS A 51 -17.99 -16.19 17.08
C LYS A 51 -19.19 -16.63 16.24
N GLY A 52 -19.49 -17.94 16.18
CA GLY A 52 -20.49 -18.53 15.27
C GLY A 52 -20.02 -18.71 13.81
N GLY A 53 -18.71 -18.62 13.53
CA GLY A 53 -18.09 -18.90 12.22
C GLY A 53 -17.72 -20.37 12.00
N LEU A 54 -17.24 -20.71 10.80
CA LEU A 54 -16.89 -22.08 10.39
C LEU A 54 -15.78 -22.73 11.24
N LEU A 55 -14.82 -21.93 11.72
CA LEU A 55 -13.70 -22.37 12.56
C LEU A 55 -13.61 -21.47 13.79
N GLU A 56 -14.67 -21.45 14.60
CA GLU A 56 -14.78 -20.57 15.77
C GLU A 56 -13.60 -20.73 16.75
N ASN A 57 -12.75 -19.70 16.84
CA ASN A 57 -11.70 -19.60 17.85
C ASN A 57 -11.58 -18.16 18.37
N THR A 58 -12.38 -17.87 19.39
CA THR A 58 -12.51 -16.55 20.02
C THR A 58 -11.18 -15.99 20.53
N LYS A 59 -10.20 -16.84 20.89
CA LYS A 59 -8.86 -16.40 21.30
C LYS A 59 -8.02 -15.92 20.11
N LEU A 60 -8.03 -16.66 18.99
CA LEU A 60 -7.30 -16.27 17.78
C LEU A 60 -7.90 -15.00 17.15
N ASN A 61 -9.22 -14.90 17.07
CA ASN A 61 -9.88 -13.70 16.56
C ASN A 61 -9.63 -12.47 17.46
N GLY A 62 -9.58 -12.66 18.79
CA GLY A 62 -9.27 -11.58 19.73
C GLY A 62 -7.83 -11.06 19.63
N ILE A 63 -6.85 -11.93 19.37
CA ILE A 63 -5.44 -11.52 19.24
C ILE A 63 -5.18 -10.91 17.86
N LEU A 64 -5.68 -11.55 16.80
CA LEU A 64 -5.47 -11.10 15.42
C LEU A 64 -6.32 -9.87 15.07
N GLY A 65 -7.47 -9.67 15.72
CA GLY A 65 -8.34 -8.51 15.50
C GLY A 65 -8.08 -7.33 16.45
N ALA A 66 -7.19 -7.50 17.44
CA ALA A 66 -6.72 -6.40 18.29
C ALA A 66 -5.61 -5.56 17.61
N VAL A 67 -5.03 -6.07 16.52
CA VAL A 67 -4.09 -5.38 15.62
C VAL A 67 -4.83 -5.06 14.33
#